data_AF-A0A970JW33-F1
#
_entry.id   AF-A0A970JW33-F1
#
_cell.length_a   1.000
_cell.length_b   1.000
_cell.length_c   1.000
_cell.angle_alpha   90.00
_cell.angle_beta   90.00
_cell.angle_gamma   90.00
#
_symmetry.space_group_name_H-M   'P 1'
#
loop_
_entity.id
_entity.type
_entity.pdbx_description
1 polymer ?
#
loop_
_entity_poly.entity_id
_entity_poly.type
_entity_poly.pdbx_seq_one_letter_code
_entity_poly.pdbx_strand_id
1 'polypeptide(L)' 'MWNSIIAFKNSVINKFGRVLGYAILIFGGFIALSFIGALIRIVSHLAAGLLFATIIFLGFYKLFELLSRR' A
#
# COMPACT_ATOMS: atom_id res chain seq x y z
N MET A 1 -5.25 -24.35 8.12
CA MET A 1 -5.13 -22.87 8.17
C MET A 1 -5.81 -22.27 9.39
N TRP A 2 -7.09 -22.57 9.66
CA TRP A 2 -7.82 -22.04 10.83
C TRP A 2 -7.16 -22.40 12.17
N ASN A 3 -6.69 -23.65 12.33
CA ASN A 3 -5.96 -24.09 13.52
C ASN A 3 -4.66 -23.32 13.76
N SER A 4 -3.92 -22.93 12.72
CA SER A 4 -2.68 -22.16 12.88
C SER A 4 -2.94 -20.74 13.36
N ILE A 5 -4.02 -20.10 12.89
CA ILE A 5 -4.40 -18.76 13.32
C ILE A 5 -4.82 -18.78 14.79
N ILE A 6 -5.60 -19.78 15.19
CA ILE A 6 -6.01 -19.96 16.59
C ILE A 6 -4.81 -20.27 17.48
N ALA A 7 -3.89 -21.13 17.03
CA ALA A 7 -2.67 -21.44 17.77
C ALA A 7 -1.77 -20.20 17.96
N PHE A 8 -1.63 -19.38 16.92
CA PHE A 8 -0.88 -18.12 17.00
C PHE A 8 -1.52 -17.14 17.99
N LYS A 9 -2.83 -16.89 17.86
CA LYS A 9 -3.60 -16.07 18.80
C LYS A 9 -3.39 -16.54 20.25
N ASN A 10 -3.54 -17.84 20.49
CA ASN A 10 -3.42 -18.42 21.83
C ASN A 10 -1.98 -18.31 22.36
N SER A 11 -0.97 -18.43 21.51
CA SER A 11 0.43 -18.22 21.87
C SER A 11 0.69 -16.78 22.33
N VAL A 12 0.18 -15.79 21.59
CA VAL A 12 0.30 -14.37 21.94
C VAL A 12 -0.44 -14.05 23.24
N ILE A 13 -1.65 -14.57 23.42
CA ILE A 13 -2.45 -14.38 24.64
C ILE A 13 -1.81 -15.05 25.85
N ASN A 14 -1.25 -16.26 25.71
CA ASN A 14 -0.57 -16.93 26.83
C ASN A 14 0.73 -16.22 27.23
N LYS A 15 1.44 -15.60 26.28
CA LYS A 15 2.72 -14.94 26.55
C LYS A 15 2.56 -13.56 27.22
N PHE A 16 1.53 -12.80 26.83
CA PHE A 16 1.32 -11.43 27.31
C PHE A 16 0.13 -11.28 28.26
N GLY A 17 -0.63 -12.36 28.49
CA GLY A 17 -1.88 -12.34 29.25
C GLY A 17 -3.06 -11.85 28.41
N ARG A 18 -4.29 -12.05 28.94
CA ARG A 18 -5.53 -11.76 28.22
C ARG A 18 -5.63 -10.30 27.74
N VAL A 19 -5.36 -9.34 28.61
CA VAL A 19 -5.55 -7.91 28.29
C VAL A 19 -4.54 -7.43 27.25
N LEU A 20 -3.24 -7.60 27.51
CA LEU A 20 -2.19 -7.13 26.61
C LEU A 20 -2.12 -7.95 25.32
N GLY A 21 -2.36 -9.27 25.38
CA GLY A 21 -2.34 -10.13 24.20
C GLY A 21 -3.41 -9.77 23.17
N TYR A 22 -4.64 -9.48 23.61
CA TYR A 22 -5.69 -8.99 22.70
C TYR A 22 -5.40 -7.57 22.19
N ALA A 23 -4.86 -6.68 23.02
CA ALA A 23 -4.46 -5.35 22.58
C ALA A 23 -3.43 -5.43 21.44
N ILE A 24 -2.38 -6.24 21.60
CA ILE A 24 -1.34 -6.43 20.58
C ILE A 24 -1.93 -7.00 19.28
N LEU A 25 -2.85 -7.96 19.36
CA LEU A 25 -3.48 -8.54 18.18
C LEU A 25 -4.35 -7.51 17.43
N ILE A 26 -5.10 -6.69 18.15
CA ILE A 26 -5.95 -5.64 17.56
C ILE A 26 -5.07 -4.56 16.92
N PHE A 27 -4.09 -4.03 17.66
CA PHE A 27 -3.17 -3.01 17.14
C PHE A 27 -2.33 -3.55 15.97
N GLY A 28 -1.83 -4.78 16.05
CA GLY A 28 -1.12 -5.45 14.97
C GLY A 28 -1.99 -5.61 13.71
N GLY A 29 -3.28 -5.94 13.89
CA GLY A 29 -4.26 -5.97 12.81
C GLY A 29 -4.47 -4.60 12.16
N PHE A 30 -4.61 -3.54 12.96
CA PHE A 30 -4.74 -2.16 12.46
C PHE A 30 -3.51 -1.69 11.69
N ILE A 31 -2.31 -2.06 12.15
CA ILE A 31 -1.07 -1.76 11.45
C ILE A 31 -1.07 -2.48 10.10
N ALA A 32 -1.39 -3.78 10.06
CA ALA A 32 -1.46 -4.55 8.82
C ALA A 32 -2.47 -3.95 7.81
N LEU A 33 -3.65 -3.55 8.28
CA LEU A 33 -4.67 -2.84 7.49
C LEU A 33 -4.14 -1.51 6.93
N SER A 34 -3.44 -0.73 7.76
CA SER A 34 -2.82 0.53 7.33
C SER A 34 -1.76 0.31 6.25
N PHE A 35 -0.95 -0.75 6.36
CA PHE A 35 0.04 -1.10 5.34
C PHE A 35 -0.62 -1.43 3.99
N ILE A 36 -1.71 -2.19 4.00
CA ILE A 36 -2.47 -2.51 2.77
C ILE A 36 -3.02 -1.22 2.14
N GLY A 37 -3.61 -0.34 2.95
CA GLY A 37 -4.11 0.96 2.47
C GLY A 37 -3.01 1.85 1.90
N ALA A 38 -1.84 1.90 2.56
CA ALA A 38 -0.68 2.63 2.08
C ALA A 38 -0.17 2.08 0.74
N LEU A 39 -0.12 0.76 0.58
CA LEU A 39 0.33 0.13 -0.64
C LEU A 39 -0.57 0.47 -1.83
N ILE A 40 -1.90 0.42 -1.63
CA ILE A 40 -2.88 0.83 -2.65
C ILE A 40 -2.65 2.29 -3.04
N ARG A 41 -2.49 3.18 -2.06
CA ARG A 41 -2.27 4.60 -2.29
C ARG A 41 -1.00 4.88 -3.12
N ILE A 42 0.09 4.17 -2.83
CA ILE A 42 1.35 4.28 -3.58
C ILE A 42 1.16 3.85 -5.02
N VAL A 43 0.51 2.70 -5.25
CA VAL A 43 0.24 2.19 -6.60
C VAL A 43 -0.64 3.18 -7.38
N SER A 44 -1.67 3.75 -6.75
CA SER A 44 -2.51 4.77 -7.40
C SER A 44 -1.74 6.04 -7.75
N HIS A 45 -0.84 6.51 -6.89
CA HIS A 45 0.02 7.66 -7.19
C HIS A 45 1.00 7.38 -8.32
N LEU A 46 1.60 6.19 -8.35
CA LEU A 46 2.47 5.75 -9.44
C LEU A 46 1.74 5.71 -10.77
N ALA A 47 0.53 5.14 -10.81
CA ALA A 47 -0.29 5.10 -12.01
C ALA A 47 -0.64 6.52 -12.51
N ALA A 48 -1.07 7.40 -11.60
CA ALA A 48 -1.36 8.79 -11.94
C ALA A 48 -0.11 9.52 -12.46
N GLY A 49 1.03 9.36 -11.79
CA GLY A 49 2.30 9.95 -12.20
C GLY A 49 2.74 9.49 -13.60
N LEU A 50 2.55 8.20 -13.92
CA LEU A 50 2.81 7.68 -15.26
C LEU A 50 1.91 8.34 -16.32
N LEU A 51 0.62 8.49 -16.05
CA LEU A 51 -0.31 9.15 -16.97
C LEU A 51 0.10 10.60 -17.23
N PHE A 52 0.45 11.35 -16.17
CA PHE A 52 0.96 12.71 -16.32
C PHE A 52 2.25 12.76 -17.13
N ALA A 53 3.20 11.86 -16.85
CA ALA A 53 4.46 11.79 -17.58
C ALA A 53 4.23 11.51 -19.07
N THR A 54 3.32 10.59 -19.41
CA THR A 54 2.96 10.30 -20.80
C THR A 54 2.35 11.52 -21.50
N ILE A 55 1.43 12.23 -20.86
CA ILE A 55 0.80 13.44 -21.43
C ILE A 55 1.84 14.52 -21.68
N ILE A 56 2.73 14.75 -20.71
CA ILE A 56 3.80 15.76 -20.83
C ILE A 56 4.75 15.37 -21.96
N PHE A 57 5.16 14.10 -22.04
CA PHE A 57 6.10 13.63 -23.05
C PHE A 57 5.52 13.72 -24.46
N LEU A 58 4.25 13.31 -24.65
CA LEU A 58 3.54 13.45 -25.93
C LEU A 58 3.32 14.91 -26.30
N GLY A 59 2.99 15.76 -25.32
CA GLY A 59 2.84 17.20 -25.52
C GLY A 59 4.14 17.84 -26.00
N PHE A 60 5.26 17.56 -25.33
CA PHE A 60 6.58 18.05 -25.70
C PHE A 60 7.02 17.54 -27.07
N TYR A 61 6.84 16.25 -27.35
CA TYR A 61 7.17 15.67 -28.65
C TYR A 61 6.44 16.38 -29.79
N LYS A 62 5.13 16.60 -29.63
CA LYS A 62 4.30 17.25 -30.65
C LYS A 62 4.62 18.73 -30.82
N LEU A 63 4.98 19.42 -29.74
CA LEU A 63 5.48 20.81 -29.78
C LEU A 63 6.82 20.90 -30.51
N PHE A 64 7.73 19.95 -30.26
CA PHE A 64 9.04 19.90 -30.89
C PHE A 64 8.93 19.58 -32.38
N GLU A 65 8.04 18.67 -32.77
CA GLU A 65 7.75 18.41 -34.18
C GLU A 65 7.20 19.64 -34.90
N LEU A 66 6.29 20.39 -34.27
CA LEU A 66 5.75 21.64 -34.83
C LEU A 66 6.81 22.72 -34.98
N LEU A 67 7.73 22.82 -34.02
CA LEU A 67 8.79 23.82 -34.03
C LEU A 67 9.89 23.47 -35.04
N SER A 68 10.20 22.18 -35.20
CA SER A 68 11.23 21.68 -36.13
C SER A 68 10.75 21.59 -37.58
N ARG A 69 9.45 21.65 -37.85
CA ARG A 69 8.87 21.74 -39.20
C ARG A 69 8.81 23.17 -39.77
N ARG A 70 9.17 24.19 -38.99
CA ARG A 70 9.43 25.56 -39.47
C ARG A 70 10.90 25.72 -39.82
#